data_AF-A0A2M7I4T9-F1
#
_entry.id   AF-A0A2M7I4T9-F1
#
_cell.length_a   1.000
_cell.length_b   1.000
_cell.length_c   1.000
_cell.angle_alpha   90.00
_cell.angle_beta   90.00
_cell.angle_gamma   90.00
#
_symmetry.space_group_name_H-M   'P 1'
#
loop_
_entity.id
_entity.type
_entity.pdbx_description
1 polymer ?
#
loop_
_entity_poly.entity_id
_entity_poly.type
_entity_poly.pdbx_seq_one_letter_code
_entity_poly.pdbx_strand_id
1 'polypeptide(L)'
;MKEYTDLLKDDNEYAIKAEKFSSKIKDITEFFFEKNIKLKYKDLKENITYHDACHLVHGQEIYDQPRELLKNFCKSNFIEMNYSTFCCGSAGIYNILRQKDSQVFLDKKMQNIAQTNADIVVTG
;
A
#
# COMPACT_ATOMS: atom_id res chain seq x y z
N MET A 1 -6.70 12.48 1.71
CA MET A 1 -5.72 13.59 1.85
C MET A 1 -5.39 14.22 0.51
N LYS A 2 -5.00 13.44 -0.51
CA LYS A 2 -4.87 13.93 -1.88
C LYS A 2 -6.22 14.36 -2.48
N GLU A 3 -7.29 13.66 -2.11
CA GLU A 3 -8.68 13.93 -2.53
C GLU A 3 -9.30 15.20 -1.92
N TYR A 4 -8.61 15.91 -1.01
CA TYR A 4 -9.22 17.06 -0.33
C TYR A 4 -9.53 18.19 -1.31
N THR A 5 -8.76 18.33 -2.38
CA THR A 5 -9.08 19.25 -3.47
C THR A 5 -10.49 18.98 -4.02
N ASP A 6 -10.83 17.71 -4.27
CA ASP A 6 -12.14 17.35 -4.82
C ASP A 6 -13.26 17.44 -3.79
N LEU A 7 -12.99 17.01 -2.55
CA LEU A 7 -13.98 17.01 -1.47
C LEU A 7 -14.34 18.41 -0.98
N LEU A 8 -13.41 19.36 -1.05
CA LEU A 8 -13.58 20.72 -0.52
C LEU A 8 -13.65 21.80 -1.62
N LYS A 9 -13.78 21.40 -2.89
CA LYS A 9 -13.80 22.33 -4.03
C LYS A 9 -14.91 23.38 -3.95
N ASP A 10 -16.05 23.03 -3.35
CA ASP A 10 -17.23 23.89 -3.23
C ASP A 10 -17.25 24.69 -1.90
N ASP A 11 -16.25 24.50 -1.05
CA ASP A 11 -16.07 25.25 0.20
C ASP A 11 -15.19 26.48 -0.06
N ASN A 12 -15.81 27.66 -0.15
CA ASN A 12 -15.11 28.91 -0.44
C ASN A 12 -13.98 29.24 0.56
N GLU A 13 -14.06 28.75 1.80
CA GLU A 13 -13.03 29.01 2.82
C GLU A 13 -11.85 28.04 2.71
N TYR A 14 -12.12 26.80 2.27
CA TYR A 14 -11.15 25.72 2.29
C TYR A 14 -10.62 25.27 0.93
N ALA A 15 -11.27 25.58 -0.19
CA ALA A 15 -10.87 25.11 -1.52
C ALA A 15 -9.39 25.39 -1.83
N ILE A 16 -8.94 26.64 -1.68
CA ILE A 16 -7.54 27.03 -1.94
C ILE A 16 -6.57 26.37 -0.93
N LYS A 17 -6.99 26.23 0.34
CA LYS A 17 -6.18 25.57 1.37
C LYS A 17 -6.02 24.08 1.06
N ALA A 18 -7.09 23.43 0.61
CA ALA A 18 -7.14 22.03 0.25
C ALA A 18 -6.26 21.73 -0.97
N GLU A 19 -6.29 22.57 -1.99
CA GLU A 19 -5.41 22.44 -3.16
C GLU A 19 -3.93 22.58 -2.78
N LYS A 20 -3.59 23.62 -2.01
CA LYS A 20 -2.22 23.85 -1.54
C LYS A 20 -1.71 22.74 -0.61
N PHE A 21 -2.60 22.13 0.18
CA PHE A 21 -2.27 21.00 1.03
C PHE A 21 -2.06 19.73 0.20
N SER A 22 -3.06 19.35 -0.61
CA SER A 22 -3.07 18.12 -1.39
C SER A 22 -1.91 18.05 -2.38
N SER A 23 -1.53 19.17 -2.99
CA SER A 23 -0.37 19.26 -3.90
C SER A 23 0.98 18.94 -3.25
N LYS A 24 1.06 18.92 -1.91
CA LYS A 24 2.25 18.55 -1.15
C LYS A 24 2.21 17.12 -0.62
N ILE A 25 1.06 16.46 -0.70
CA ILE A 25 0.90 15.09 -0.22
C ILE A 25 1.39 14.15 -1.31
N LYS A 26 2.40 13.36 -0.95
CA LYS A 26 2.98 12.37 -1.83
C LYS A 26 3.32 11.13 -1.02
N ASP A 27 3.03 9.97 -1.56
CA ASP A 27 3.47 8.73 -0.93
C ASP A 27 4.98 8.54 -1.15
N ILE A 28 5.66 7.87 -0.22
CA ILE A 28 7.11 7.67 -0.32
C ILE A 28 7.48 6.76 -1.50
N THR A 29 6.64 5.77 -1.83
CA THR A 29 6.90 4.85 -2.94
C THR A 29 6.72 5.57 -4.28
N GLU A 30 5.70 6.40 -4.39
CA GLU A 30 5.49 7.32 -5.51
C GLU A 30 6.65 8.30 -5.67
N PHE A 31 7.11 8.91 -4.57
CA PHE A 31 8.25 9.82 -4.57
C PHE A 31 9.55 9.15 -5.05
N PHE A 32 9.88 7.96 -4.52
CA PHE A 32 11.08 7.24 -4.93
C PHE A 32 11.02 6.78 -6.37
N PHE A 33 9.85 6.32 -6.82
CA PHE A 33 9.61 5.93 -8.19
C PHE A 33 9.83 7.11 -9.15
N GLU A 34 9.18 8.26 -8.92
CA GLU A 34 9.33 9.45 -9.77
C GLU A 34 10.75 10.02 -9.81
N LYS A 35 11.46 9.97 -8.68
CA LYS A 35 12.85 10.44 -8.60
C LYS A 35 13.85 9.42 -9.13
N ASN A 36 13.39 8.26 -9.63
CA ASN A 36 14.23 7.15 -10.06
C ASN A 36 15.29 6.77 -8.99
N ILE A 37 14.89 6.85 -7.72
CA ILE A 37 15.78 6.52 -6.61
C ILE A 37 15.96 5.02 -6.58
N LYS A 38 17.16 4.57 -6.93
CA LYS A 38 17.53 3.16 -6.82
C LYS A 38 17.92 2.87 -5.39
N LEU A 39 17.10 2.07 -4.71
CA LEU A 39 17.49 1.49 -3.45
C LEU A 39 18.75 0.64 -3.67
N LYS A 40 19.70 0.70 -2.73
CA LYS A 40 20.89 -0.14 -2.82
C LYS A 40 20.44 -1.59 -2.78
N TYR A 41 20.78 -2.33 -3.85
CA TYR A 41 20.55 -3.76 -3.92
C TYR A 41 21.10 -4.42 -2.65
N LYS A 42 20.27 -5.26 -2.04
CA LYS A 42 20.69 -6.14 -0.97
C LYS A 42 20.62 -7.56 -1.51
N ASP A 43 21.75 -8.25 -1.44
CA ASP A 43 21.80 -9.68 -1.77
C ASP A 43 21.08 -10.44 -0.66
N LEU A 44 19.77 -10.56 -0.82
CA LEU A 44 18.89 -11.25 0.10
C LEU A 44 18.83 -12.72 -0.31
N LYS A 45 18.76 -13.60 0.69
CA LYS A 45 18.46 -15.02 0.45
C LYS A 45 16.97 -15.30 0.59
N GLU A 46 16.29 -14.39 1.26
CA GLU A 46 14.89 -14.44 1.62
C GLU A 46 14.00 -14.05 0.43
N ASN A 47 12.92 -14.81 0.25
CA ASN A 47 11.82 -14.48 -0.64
C ASN A 47 10.93 -13.41 0.01
N ILE A 48 10.49 -12.44 -0.79
CA ILE A 48 9.71 -11.29 -0.34
C ILE A 48 8.40 -11.24 -1.10
N THR A 49 7.30 -11.05 -0.38
CA THR A 49 6.00 -10.72 -0.96
C THR A 49 5.52 -9.35 -0.51
N TYR A 50 4.56 -8.78 -1.24
CA TYR A 50 3.94 -7.50 -0.89
C TYR A 50 2.47 -7.65 -0.48
N HIS A 51 2.10 -7.03 0.64
CA HIS A 51 0.74 -6.78 1.03
C HIS A 51 0.40 -5.31 0.73
N ASP A 52 -0.53 -5.10 -0.21
CA ASP A 52 -1.03 -3.76 -0.51
C ASP A 52 -1.85 -3.22 0.66
N ALA A 53 -1.54 -1.99 1.12
CA ALA A 53 -2.46 -1.26 1.97
C ALA A 53 -3.68 -0.78 1.18
N CYS A 54 -4.87 -1.07 1.69
CA CYS A 54 -6.13 -0.72 1.00
C CYS A 54 -6.25 0.77 0.68
N HIS A 55 -5.79 1.65 1.58
CA HIS A 55 -5.87 3.10 1.38
C HIS A 55 -4.85 3.61 0.34
N LEU A 56 -3.73 2.91 0.15
CA LEU A 56 -2.74 3.26 -0.85
C LEU A 56 -3.23 2.87 -2.25
N VAL A 57 -3.70 1.62 -2.41
CA VAL A 57 -4.19 1.13 -3.71
C VAL A 57 -5.54 1.71 -4.10
N HIS A 58 -6.54 1.71 -3.19
CA HIS A 58 -7.90 2.13 -3.56
C HIS A 58 -8.17 3.61 -3.34
N GLY A 59 -7.47 4.25 -2.40
CA GLY A 59 -7.64 5.68 -2.13
C GLY A 59 -6.68 6.54 -2.94
N GLN A 60 -5.41 6.14 -3.02
CA GLN A 60 -4.38 6.92 -3.72
C GLN A 60 -3.99 6.37 -5.08
N GLU A 61 -4.58 5.24 -5.50
CA GLU A 61 -4.32 4.60 -6.81
C GLU A 61 -2.83 4.29 -7.05
N ILE A 62 -2.10 4.01 -5.97
CA ILE A 62 -0.68 3.64 -6.01
C ILE A 62 -0.58 2.13 -5.89
N TYR A 63 -0.20 1.48 -6.99
CA TYR A 63 -0.12 0.02 -7.08
C TYR A 63 1.23 -0.44 -7.65
N ASP A 64 1.67 0.14 -8.77
CA ASP A 64 2.91 -0.31 -9.43
C ASP A 64 4.18 0.20 -8.74
N GLN A 65 4.13 1.39 -8.13
CA GLN A 65 5.29 2.07 -7.57
C GLN A 65 5.97 1.28 -6.45
N PRO A 66 5.26 0.73 -5.44
CA PRO A 66 5.87 -0.16 -4.43
C PRO A 66 6.52 -1.40 -5.06
N ARG A 67 5.87 -2.00 -6.07
CA ARG A 67 6.36 -3.22 -6.75
C ARG A 67 7.65 -2.95 -7.52
N GLU A 68 7.70 -1.86 -8.28
CA GLU A 68 8.90 -1.50 -9.03
C GLU A 68 10.07 -1.19 -8.09
N LEU A 69 9.83 -0.56 -6.94
CA LEU A 69 10.87 -0.36 -5.93
C LEU A 69 11.37 -1.70 -5.34
N LEU A 70 10.46 -2.62 -5.02
CA LEU A 70 10.81 -3.93 -4.48
C LEU A 70 11.57 -4.78 -5.50
N LYS A 71 11.09 -4.87 -6.75
CA LYS A 71 11.80 -5.58 -7.83
C LYS A 71 13.21 -5.01 -8.06
N ASN A 72 13.38 -3.69 -7.95
CA ASN A 72 14.72 -3.08 -8.03
C ASN A 72 15.61 -3.46 -6.84
N PHE A 73 15.03 -3.54 -5.64
CA PHE A 73 15.75 -3.81 -4.39
C PHE A 73 16.15 -5.28 -4.22
N CYS A 74 15.22 -6.22 -4.43
CA CYS A 74 15.43 -7.67 -4.18
C CYS A 74 15.40 -8.55 -5.45
N LYS A 75 15.18 -7.97 -6.63
CA LYS A 75 15.24 -8.65 -7.94
C LYS A 75 14.40 -9.94 -7.98
N SER A 76 15.06 -11.08 -8.18
CA SER A 76 14.44 -12.40 -8.39
C SER A 76 13.73 -12.92 -7.15
N ASN A 77 13.95 -12.33 -5.98
CA ASN A 77 13.35 -12.79 -4.74
C ASN A 77 11.96 -12.19 -4.49
N PHE A 78 11.47 -11.31 -5.37
CA PHE A 78 10.13 -10.77 -5.26
C PHE A 78 9.10 -11.77 -5.81
N ILE A 79 8.11 -12.12 -4.99
CA ILE A 79 7.00 -13.00 -5.31
C ILE A 79 5.70 -12.19 -5.14
N GLU A 80 4.90 -12.08 -6.19
CA GLU A 80 3.61 -11.39 -6.12
C GLU A 80 2.58 -12.24 -5.37
N MET A 81 1.84 -11.63 -4.45
CA MET A 81 0.79 -12.30 -3.69
C MET A 81 -0.52 -12.36 -4.49
N ASN A 82 -1.16 -13.53 -4.53
CA ASN A 82 -2.53 -13.61 -5.04
C ASN A 82 -3.48 -12.76 -4.17
N TYR A 83 -4.33 -11.97 -4.82
CA TYR A 83 -5.26 -11.05 -4.14
C TYR A 83 -4.55 -10.18 -3.08
N SER A 84 -3.39 -9.65 -3.44
CA SER A 84 -2.56 -8.76 -2.61
C SER A 84 -3.34 -7.54 -2.07
N THR A 85 -4.31 -7.04 -2.84
CA THR A 85 -5.20 -5.90 -2.53
C THR A 85 -6.38 -6.23 -1.62
N PHE A 86 -6.65 -7.52 -1.38
CA PHE A 86 -7.77 -7.93 -0.53
C PHE A 86 -7.59 -7.43 0.91
N CYS A 87 -8.68 -7.02 1.56
CA CYS A 87 -8.62 -6.44 2.91
C CYS A 87 -8.03 -7.44 3.94
N CYS A 88 -7.18 -6.93 4.84
CA CYS A 88 -6.64 -7.71 5.97
C CYS A 88 -7.60 -7.79 7.17
N GLY A 89 -8.73 -7.08 7.13
CA GLY A 89 -9.73 -7.03 8.21
C GLY A 89 -9.52 -5.93 9.25
N SER A 90 -8.43 -5.15 9.16
CA SER A 90 -8.05 -4.16 10.18
C SER A 90 -8.50 -2.72 9.90
N ALA A 91 -9.50 -2.51 9.05
CA ALA A 91 -9.92 -1.15 8.65
C ALA A 91 -10.42 -0.33 9.85
N GLY A 92 -9.67 0.70 10.27
CA GLY A 92 -10.04 1.56 11.40
C GLY A 92 -10.32 0.76 12.67
N ILE A 93 -11.52 0.91 13.24
CA ILE A 93 -11.97 0.16 14.43
C ILE A 93 -12.79 -1.09 14.09
N TYR A 94 -12.86 -1.49 12.80
CA TYR A 94 -13.69 -2.60 12.34
C TYR A 94 -13.34 -3.91 13.05
N ASN A 95 -12.06 -4.20 13.24
CA ASN A 95 -11.61 -5.40 13.96
C ASN A 95 -12.05 -5.44 15.43
N ILE A 96 -12.29 -4.29 16.06
CA ILE A 96 -12.81 -4.21 17.43
C ILE A 96 -14.32 -4.45 17.43
N LEU A 97 -15.05 -3.77 16.55
CA LEU A 97 -16.52 -3.84 16.51
C LEU A 97 -17.07 -5.11 15.86
N ARG A 98 -16.30 -5.70 14.94
CA ARG A 98 -16.69 -6.83 14.07
C ARG A 98 -15.60 -7.91 14.06
N GLN A 99 -15.05 -8.22 15.23
CA GLN A 99 -13.91 -9.15 15.39
C GLN A 99 -14.07 -10.47 14.61
N LYS A 100 -15.24 -11.11 14.70
CA LYS A 100 -15.50 -12.38 14.00
C LYS A 100 -15.40 -12.24 12.49
N ASP A 101 -15.92 -11.16 11.93
CA ASP A 101 -15.87 -10.94 10.47
C ASP A 101 -14.46 -10.53 10.04
N SER A 102 -13.78 -9.68 10.81
CA SER A 102 -12.40 -9.31 10.51
C SER A 102 -11.48 -10.53 10.46
N GLN A 103 -11.74 -11.53 11.31
CA GLN A 103 -10.97 -12.77 11.31
C GLN A 103 -11.16 -13.54 9.99
N VAL A 104 -12.36 -13.57 9.41
CA VAL A 104 -12.59 -14.22 8.10
C VAL A 104 -11.75 -13.58 6.99
N PHE A 105 -11.61 -12.25 6.99
CA PHE A 105 -10.75 -11.56 6.03
C PHE A 105 -9.27 -11.83 6.29
N LEU A 106 -8.87 -11.80 7.56
CA LEU A 106 -7.50 -12.09 7.97
C LEU A 106 -7.10 -13.52 7.58
N ASP A 107 -7.95 -14.52 7.83
CA ASP A 107 -7.68 -15.92 7.51
C ASP A 107 -7.39 -16.10 6.01
N LYS A 108 -8.21 -15.48 5.14
CA LYS A 108 -8.00 -15.49 3.69
C LYS A 108 -6.69 -14.79 3.30
N LYS A 109 -6.38 -13.65 3.92
CA LYS A 109 -5.13 -12.92 3.67
C LYS A 109 -3.92 -13.78 4.07
N MET A 110 -3.97 -14.44 5.23
CA MET A 110 -2.91 -15.31 5.71
C MET A 110 -2.72 -16.53 4.81
N GLN A 111 -3.79 -17.10 4.26
CA GLN A 111 -3.69 -18.16 3.25
C GLN A 111 -2.98 -17.68 1.98
N ASN A 112 -3.34 -16.51 1.47
CA ASN A 112 -2.67 -15.95 0.30
C ASN A 112 -1.19 -15.62 0.56
N ILE A 113 -0.86 -15.10 1.75
CA ILE A 113 0.54 -14.92 2.18
C ILE A 113 1.26 -16.25 2.18
N ALA A 114 0.71 -17.29 2.82
CA ALA A 114 1.35 -18.59 2.93
C ALA A 114 1.60 -19.24 1.55
N GLN A 115 0.69 -19.05 0.59
CA GLN A 115 0.85 -19.55 -0.79
C GLN A 115 2.07 -18.97 -1.53
N THR A 116 2.56 -17.80 -1.13
CA THR A 116 3.77 -17.21 -1.73
C THR A 116 5.05 -17.92 -1.31
N ASN A 117 5.03 -18.66 -0.19
CA ASN A 117 6.23 -19.19 0.47
C ASN A 117 7.31 -18.11 0.72
N ALA A 118 6.90 -16.85 0.87
CA ALA A 118 7.81 -15.75 1.18
C ALA A 118 8.24 -15.80 2.65
N ASP A 119 9.51 -15.51 2.89
CA ASP A 119 10.07 -15.38 4.23
C ASP A 119 9.70 -14.02 4.86
N ILE A 120 9.49 -13.00 4.01
CA ILE A 120 9.22 -11.62 4.41
C ILE A 120 7.97 -11.11 3.70
N VAL A 121 7.04 -10.54 4.46
CA VAL A 121 5.90 -9.77 3.94
C VAL A 121 6.20 -8.29 4.15
N VAL A 122 6.34 -7.54 3.06
CA VAL A 122 6.43 -6.08 3.09
C VAL A 122 5.02 -5.50 2.93
N THR A 123 4.73 -4.39 3.60
CA THR A 123 3.45 -3.69 3.49
C THR A 123 3.71 -2.19 3.36
N GLY A 124 2.81 -1.51 2.64
CA GLY A 124 2.86 -0.06 2.40
C GLY A 124 1.52 0.42 1.88
#